data_AF-A0A972Q5A2-F1
#
_entry.id   AF-A0A972Q5A2-F1
#
_cell.length_a   1.000
_cell.length_b   1.000
_cell.length_c   1.000
_cell.angle_alpha   90.00
_cell.angle_beta   90.00
_cell.angle_gamma   90.00
#
_symmetry.space_group_name_H-M   'P 1'
#
loop_
_entity.id
_entity.type
_entity.pdbx_description
1 polymer ?
#
loop_
_entity_poly.entity_id
_entity_poly.type
_entity_poly.pdbx_seq_one_letter_code
_entity_poly.pdbx_strand_id
1 'polypeptide(L)'
;MTAEDLAMIAGAVLSLAFSHIPGLSGKYDQLAAEQKRLIMLALVVVVAGVIYGLSCAGLADKLGLSIACDEAGLIGLVRAVLLVAVANQGTYALTKR
;
A
#
# COMPACT_ATOMS: atom_id res chain seq x y z
N MET A 1 -8.54 7.34 -7.84
CA MET A 1 -7.98 6.53 -6.73
C MET A 1 -7.94 7.37 -5.49
N THR A 2 -8.58 6.92 -4.41
CA THR A 2 -8.52 7.56 -3.11
C THR A 2 -7.54 6.86 -2.16
N ALA A 3 -7.35 7.38 -0.96
CA ALA A 3 -6.53 6.73 0.07
C ALA A 3 -7.16 5.42 0.54
N GLU A 4 -8.49 5.36 0.58
CA GLU A 4 -9.28 4.19 0.95
C GLU A 4 -9.09 3.07 -0.09
N ASP A 5 -9.19 3.37 -1.37
CA ASP A 5 -8.95 2.41 -2.46
C ASP A 5 -7.55 1.79 -2.36
N LEU A 6 -6.53 2.64 -2.18
CA LEU A 6 -5.15 2.22 -2.05
C LEU A 6 -4.95 1.33 -0.81
N ALA A 7 -5.53 1.72 0.33
CA ALA A 7 -5.45 0.94 1.56
C ALA A 7 -6.13 -0.43 1.41
N MET A 8 -7.30 -0.49 0.76
CA MET A 8 -8.02 -1.74 0.50
C MET A 8 -7.20 -2.68 -0.39
N ILE A 9 -6.66 -2.17 -1.51
CA ILE A 9 -5.85 -2.98 -2.43
C ILE A 9 -4.57 -3.45 -1.75
N ALA A 10 -3.85 -2.55 -1.08
CA ALA A 10 -2.63 -2.91 -0.36
C ALA A 10 -2.90 -3.97 0.73
N GLY A 11 -3.99 -3.83 1.49
CA GLY A 11 -4.42 -4.80 2.48
C GLY A 11 -4.75 -6.17 1.88
N ALA A 12 -5.46 -6.20 0.75
CA ALA A 12 -5.77 -7.44 0.03
C ALA A 12 -4.49 -8.14 -0.47
N VAL A 13 -3.56 -7.39 -1.08
CA VAL A 13 -2.27 -7.91 -1.54
C VAL A 13 -1.46 -8.47 -0.37
N LEU A 14 -1.40 -7.76 0.75
CA LEU A 14 -0.74 -8.25 1.95
C LEU A 14 -1.37 -9.54 2.47
N SER A 15 -2.69 -9.56 2.61
CA SER A 15 -3.41 -10.73 3.12
C SER A 15 -3.08 -11.98 2.29
N LEU A 16 -3.10 -11.83 0.96
CA LEU A 16 -2.72 -12.90 0.04
C LEU A 16 -1.25 -13.30 0.19
N ALA A 17 -0.34 -12.33 0.26
CA ALA A 17 1.09 -12.58 0.42
C ALA A 17 1.40 -13.34 1.72
N PHE A 18 0.85 -12.90 2.85
CA PHE A 18 1.03 -13.55 4.15
C PHE A 18 0.37 -14.94 4.23
N SER A 19 -0.70 -15.17 3.47
CA SER A 19 -1.39 -16.47 3.44
C SER A 19 -0.73 -17.51 2.53
N HIS A 20 -0.14 -17.08 1.41
CA HIS A 20 0.37 -17.99 0.37
C HIS A 20 1.89 -18.12 0.33
N ILE A 21 2.65 -17.18 0.92
CA ILE A 21 4.11 -17.26 0.95
C ILE A 21 4.55 -17.99 2.23
N PRO A 22 5.02 -19.26 2.13
CA PRO A 22 5.36 -20.05 3.31
C PRO A 22 6.51 -19.40 4.09
N GLY A 23 6.34 -19.28 5.41
CA GLY A 23 7.35 -18.73 6.31
C GLY A 23 7.46 -17.20 6.32
N LEU A 24 6.67 -16.48 5.52
CA LEU A 24 6.69 -15.00 5.52
C LEU A 24 6.16 -14.44 6.85
N SER A 25 5.03 -14.96 7.34
CA SER A 25 4.43 -14.55 8.61
C SER A 25 5.39 -14.76 9.78
N GLY A 26 5.96 -15.96 9.91
CA GLY A 26 6.90 -16.27 10.99
C GLY A 26 8.16 -15.39 10.99
N LYS A 27 8.70 -15.05 9.81
CA LYS A 27 9.82 -14.10 9.70
C LYS A 27 9.40 -12.68 10.05
N TYR A 28 8.23 -12.24 9.58
CA TYR A 28 7.70 -10.94 9.89
C TYR A 28 7.46 -10.79 11.38
N ASP A 29 6.93 -11.81 12.05
CA ASP A 29 6.60 -11.79 13.48
C ASP A 29 7.82 -11.54 14.37
N GLN A 30 9.01 -12.01 13.96
CA GLN A 30 10.27 -11.80 14.67
C GLN A 30 10.84 -10.37 14.56
N LEU A 31 10.29 -9.54 13.68
CA LEU A 31 10.76 -8.17 13.48
C LEU A 31 10.25 -7.23 14.59
N ALA A 32 11.06 -6.22 14.88
CA ALA A 32 10.67 -5.12 15.76
C ALA A 32 9.49 -4.34 15.17
N ALA A 33 8.68 -3.72 16.04
CA ALA A 33 7.49 -2.98 15.65
C ALA A 33 7.77 -1.83 14.67
N GLU A 34 8.96 -1.22 14.72
CA GLU A 34 9.40 -0.18 13.79
C GLU A 34 9.68 -0.76 12.40
N GLN A 35 10.44 -1.87 12.34
CA GLN A 35 10.76 -2.56 11.09
C GLN A 35 9.48 -3.03 10.38
N LYS A 36 8.54 -3.61 11.13
CA LYS A 36 7.22 -4.00 10.63
C LYS A 36 6.50 -2.84 9.94
N ARG A 37 6.58 -1.63 10.50
CA ARG A 37 5.92 -0.44 9.96
C ARG A 37 6.60 0.14 8.73
N LEU A 38 7.93 0.14 8.69
CA LEU A 38 8.65 0.52 7.48
C LEU A 38 8.35 -0.41 6.32
N ILE A 39 8.26 -1.73 6.59
CA ILE A 39 7.86 -2.72 5.58
C ILE A 39 6.43 -2.44 5.09
N MET A 40 5.47 -2.19 5.99
CA MET A 40 4.10 -1.83 5.61
C MET A 40 4.05 -0.60 4.71
N LEU A 41 4.79 0.46 5.08
CA LEU A 41 4.86 1.69 4.30
C LEU A 41 5.47 1.45 2.92
N ALA A 42 6.61 0.73 2.87
CA ALA A 42 7.27 0.40 1.61
C ALA A 42 6.33 -0.41 0.70
N LEU A 43 5.55 -1.32 1.26
CA LEU A 43 4.62 -2.15 0.49
C LEU A 43 3.45 -1.34 -0.08
N VAL A 44 2.91 -0.37 0.67
CA VAL A 44 1.93 0.60 0.16
C VAL A 44 2.51 1.39 -1.02
N VAL A 45 3.77 1.85 -0.91
CA VAL A 45 4.45 2.57 -2.01
C VAL A 45 4.64 1.68 -3.23
N VAL A 46 5.03 0.41 -3.04
CA VAL A 46 5.17 -0.56 -4.14
C VAL A 46 3.83 -0.79 -4.83
N VAL A 47 2.75 -1.01 -4.06
CA VAL A 47 1.40 -1.20 -4.62
C VAL A 47 0.96 0.04 -5.39
N ALA A 48 1.17 1.24 -4.84
CA ALA A 48 0.90 2.49 -5.52
C ALA A 48 1.66 2.59 -6.84
N GLY A 49 2.96 2.31 -6.85
CA GLY A 49 3.80 2.32 -8.05
C GLY A 49 3.36 1.30 -9.10
N VAL A 50 2.98 0.09 -8.69
CA VAL A 50 2.44 -0.94 -9.60
C VAL A 50 1.12 -0.48 -10.21
N ILE A 51 0.21 0.09 -9.42
CA ILE A 51 -1.06 0.63 -9.92
C ILE A 51 -0.81 1.73 -10.95
N TYR A 52 0.07 2.68 -10.65
CA TYR A 52 0.41 3.76 -11.58
C TYR A 52 1.07 3.23 -12.86
N GLY A 53 1.99 2.27 -12.73
CA GLY A 53 2.62 1.61 -13.88
C GLY A 53 1.59 0.87 -14.75
N LEU A 54 0.61 0.19 -14.15
CA LEU A 54 -0.49 -0.46 -14.86
C LEU A 54 -1.39 0.57 -15.56
N SER A 55 -1.62 1.74 -14.96
CA SER A 55 -2.33 2.85 -15.61
C SER A 55 -1.58 3.36 -16.83
N CYS A 56 -0.27 3.55 -16.71
CA CYS A 56 0.55 3.97 -17.84
C CYS A 56 0.68 2.91 -18.95
N ALA A 57 0.51 1.64 -18.62
CA ALA A 57 0.46 0.55 -19.59
C ALA A 57 -0.92 0.36 -20.24
N GLY A 58 -1.95 1.14 -19.85
CA GLY A 58 -3.32 0.98 -20.34
C GLY A 58 -4.03 -0.29 -19.83
N LEU A 59 -3.54 -0.89 -18.75
CA LEU A 59 -4.13 -2.08 -18.13
C LEU A 59 -5.04 -1.75 -16.94
N ALA A 60 -4.92 -0.56 -16.35
CA ALA A 60 -5.68 -0.17 -15.16
C ALA A 60 -7.19 -0.17 -15.38
N ASP A 61 -7.67 0.34 -16.53
CA ASP A 61 -9.10 0.39 -16.84
C ASP A 61 -9.73 -1.02 -16.87
N LYS A 62 -8.97 -2.02 -17.35
CA LYS A 62 -9.42 -3.42 -17.38
C LYS A 62 -9.54 -4.04 -15.99
N LEU A 63 -8.82 -3.48 -15.01
CA LEU A 63 -8.82 -3.89 -13.62
C LEU A 63 -9.76 -3.03 -12.76
N GLY A 64 -10.52 -2.10 -13.37
CA GLY A 64 -11.40 -1.17 -12.66
C GLY A 64 -10.66 -0.11 -11.84
N LEU A 65 -9.37 0.12 -12.14
CA LEU A 65 -8.53 1.07 -11.41
C LEU A 65 -8.56 2.44 -12.10
N SER A 66 -9.29 3.40 -11.53
CA SER A 66 -9.38 4.76 -12.07
C SER A 66 -8.22 5.65 -11.57
N ILE A 67 -7.07 5.56 -12.23
CA ILE A 67 -5.95 6.51 -12.15
C ILE A 67 -5.54 6.91 -13.56
N ALA A 68 -5.45 8.23 -13.79
CA ALA A 68 -4.84 8.78 -15.00
C ALA A 68 -3.32 8.65 -14.92
N CYS A 69 -2.68 8.28 -16.04
CA CYS A 69 -1.23 8.34 -16.18
C CYS A 69 -0.83 9.77 -16.62
N ASP A 70 -0.98 10.72 -15.71
CA ASP A 70 -0.59 12.11 -15.88
C ASP A 70 -0.12 12.72 -14.55
N GLU A 71 0.29 14.00 -14.59
CA GLU A 71 0.75 14.72 -13.41
C GLU A 71 -0.32 14.75 -12.31
N ALA A 72 -1.59 14.94 -12.67
CA ALA A 72 -2.70 15.00 -11.72
C ALA A 72 -2.92 13.65 -11.01
N GLY A 73 -2.87 12.55 -11.77
CA GLY A 73 -2.96 11.19 -11.25
C GLY A 73 -1.80 10.84 -10.32
N LEU A 74 -0.57 11.23 -10.69
CA LEU A 74 0.61 11.03 -9.84
C LEU A 74 0.50 11.81 -8.53
N ILE A 75 0.13 13.10 -8.60
CA ILE A 75 -0.08 13.93 -7.40
C ILE A 75 -1.16 13.35 -6.50
N GLY A 76 -2.29 12.91 -7.09
CA GLY A 76 -3.37 12.25 -6.36
C GLY A 76 -2.91 10.99 -5.65
N LEU A 77 -2.11 10.16 -6.31
CA LEU A 77 -1.56 8.93 -5.75
C LEU A 77 -0.55 9.22 -4.62
N VAL A 78 0.33 10.20 -4.78
CA VAL A 78 1.27 10.63 -3.73
C VAL A 78 0.50 11.12 -2.50
N ARG A 79 -0.55 11.92 -2.69
CA ARG A 79 -1.43 12.34 -1.59
C ARG A 79 -2.08 11.15 -0.89
N ALA A 80 -2.57 10.17 -1.64
CA ALA A 80 -3.15 8.95 -1.07
C ALA A 80 -2.13 8.16 -0.24
N VAL A 81 -0.91 7.96 -0.74
CA VAL A 81 0.18 7.32 0.00
C VAL A 81 0.49 8.06 1.31
N LEU A 82 0.59 9.40 1.28
CA LEU A 82 0.84 10.20 2.47
C LEU A 82 -0.30 10.06 3.50
N LEU A 83 -1.56 10.08 3.06
CA LEU A 83 -2.71 9.88 3.94
C LEU A 83 -2.70 8.51 4.61
N VAL A 84 -2.43 7.44 3.84
CA VAL A 84 -2.28 6.08 4.38
C VAL A 84 -1.12 6.00 5.37
N ALA A 85 0.02 6.65 5.07
CA ALA A 85 1.18 6.68 5.95
C ALA A 85 0.88 7.39 7.28
N VAL A 86 0.23 8.55 7.24
CA VAL A 86 -0.20 9.29 8.42
C VAL A 86 -1.19 8.49 9.25
N ALA A 87 -2.16 7.83 8.62
CA ALA A 87 -3.11 6.95 9.30
C ALA A 87 -2.39 5.80 10.02
N ASN A 88 -1.49 5.09 9.34
CA ASN A 88 -0.73 3.97 9.93
C ASN A 88 0.14 4.40 11.11
N GLN A 89 0.86 5.52 11.00
CA GLN A 89 1.70 6.02 12.08
C GLN A 89 0.87 6.60 13.24
N GLY A 90 -0.24 7.27 12.93
CA GLY A 90 -1.18 7.78 13.93
C GLY A 90 -1.79 6.66 14.78
N THR A 91 -2.30 5.60 14.13
CA THR A 91 -2.81 4.42 14.84
C THR A 91 -1.73 3.78 15.72
N TYR A 92 -0.48 3.69 15.24
CA TYR A 92 0.59 3.19 16.10
C TYR A 92 0.85 4.08 17.31
N ALA A 93 0.94 5.39 17.13
CA ALA A 93 1.18 6.31 18.24
C ALA A 93 0.10 6.17 19.34
N LEU A 94 -1.14 5.87 18.94
CA LEU A 94 -2.26 5.62 19.86
C LEU A 94 -2.22 4.22 20.52
N THR A 95 -1.66 3.22 19.85
CA THR A 95 -1.65 1.82 20.32
C THR A 95 -0.35 1.42 21.02
N LYS A 96 0.68 2.28 20.99
CA LYS A 96 1.95 2.07 21.69
C LYS A 96 1.70 2.08 23.21
N ARG A 97 1.75 0.90 23.83
CA ARG A 97 1.82 0.70 25.29
C ARG A 97 3.23 0.27 25.68
#